data_AF-A0A3A1N3N7-F1
#
_entry.id   AF-A0A3A1N3N7-F1
#
_cell.length_a   1.000
_cell.length_b   1.000
_cell.length_c   1.000
_cell.angle_alpha   90.00
_cell.angle_beta   90.00
_cell.angle_gamma   90.00
#
_symmetry.space_group_name_H-M   'P 1'
#
loop_
_entity.id
_entity.type
_entity.pdbx_description
1 polymer ?
#
loop_
_entity_poly.entity_id
_entity_poly.type
_entity_poly.pdbx_seq_one_letter_code
_entity_poly.pdbx_strand_id
1 'polypeptide(L)'
;MNFNTPIVVVAYDREKSLARLLNSLKKANYPNSNIELIISIDFADNNNHVLEIANDFSWEHGKKTVVYHEENLGLRKHIIKCGDLSQEYGSVIILEDDLLVSPNFYNYTISALKFCESDDKIGGISLYNQQLNVHSKENFSPLEDGFDNWYLQYASSWGQAWSANQWKGFKAWYDLGHNLDNNVEVPNYVRRWSEKSWLKYYIAYLISKDKFFLYPRVALSTNFSDAGTHMLSDSTIYQVPVLCSVKKDYNFSKLNRSISVYDAFYENMLLHQQLNLKREDITIDLYGNKDIHRKYLLTSKILDYKIVQSFSKSIKPIDANIFFKMPGNELFLYDTESDAKNIHKKDATRAIIYNHKYISPKNALQVVWNYCRHLIRKIFSLFKIM
;
A
#
# COMPACT_ATOMS: atom_id res chain seq x y z
N MET A 1 -16.41 -10.96 -21.03
CA MET A 1 -16.05 -9.60 -21.49
C MET A 1 -14.62 -9.64 -22.04
N ASN A 2 -14.37 -9.03 -23.19
CA ASN A 2 -13.00 -8.72 -23.61
C ASN A 2 -12.62 -7.41 -22.91
N PHE A 3 -11.81 -7.49 -21.86
CA PHE A 3 -11.30 -6.31 -21.18
C PHE A 3 -10.13 -5.74 -22.00
N ASN A 4 -10.41 -4.77 -22.87
CA ASN A 4 -9.37 -3.87 -23.38
C ASN A 4 -9.24 -2.71 -22.38
N THR A 5 -8.70 -3.01 -21.21
CA THR A 5 -8.54 -2.01 -20.15
C THR A 5 -7.45 -1.02 -20.56
N PRO A 6 -7.72 0.29 -20.64
CA PRO A 6 -6.73 1.30 -20.96
C PRO A 6 -5.72 1.45 -19.82
N ILE A 7 -4.51 1.84 -20.19
CA ILE A 7 -3.46 2.26 -19.27
C ILE A 7 -3.48 3.78 -19.22
N VAL A 8 -3.69 4.34 -18.04
CA VAL A 8 -3.67 5.78 -17.81
C VAL A 8 -2.43 6.12 -17.00
N VAL A 9 -1.49 6.80 -17.65
CA VAL A 9 -0.30 7.37 -17.00
C VAL A 9 -0.65 8.77 -16.49
N VAL A 10 -0.40 9.00 -15.21
CA VAL A 10 -0.64 10.27 -14.52
C VAL A 10 0.71 10.92 -14.25
N ALA A 11 0.97 12.04 -14.91
CA ALA A 11 2.26 12.73 -14.89
C ALA A 11 2.13 14.20 -14.48
N TYR A 12 3.24 14.76 -13.98
CA TYR A 12 3.33 16.18 -13.62
C TYR A 12 4.57 16.85 -14.22
N ASP A 13 5.69 16.92 -13.50
CA ASP A 13 6.89 17.69 -13.89
C ASP A 13 8.19 16.86 -13.88
N ARG A 14 8.09 15.52 -13.93
CA ARG A 14 9.23 14.60 -13.77
C ARG A 14 9.58 13.83 -15.06
N GLU A 15 10.42 14.43 -15.90
CA GLU A 15 10.87 13.87 -17.19
C GLU A 15 11.46 12.45 -17.08
N LYS A 16 12.44 12.27 -16.20
CA LYS A 16 13.15 10.99 -16.03
C LYS A 16 12.22 9.88 -15.52
N SER A 17 11.29 10.25 -14.64
CA SER A 17 10.30 9.35 -14.08
C SER A 17 9.35 8.88 -15.18
N LEU A 18 8.74 9.81 -15.92
CA LEU A 18 7.85 9.49 -17.03
C LEU A 18 8.55 8.62 -18.08
N ALA A 19 9.76 9.00 -18.50
CA ALA A 19 10.53 8.22 -19.48
C ALA A 19 10.81 6.79 -19.00
N ARG A 20 11.13 6.60 -17.71
CA ARG A 20 11.33 5.27 -17.12
C ARG A 20 10.06 4.44 -17.15
N LEU A 21 8.92 5.02 -16.76
CA LEU A 21 7.62 4.33 -16.79
C LEU A 21 7.25 3.94 -18.22
N LEU A 22 7.28 4.87 -19.17
CA LEU A 22 6.95 4.64 -20.58
C LEU A 22 7.86 3.55 -21.20
N ASN A 23 9.15 3.55 -20.89
CA ASN A 23 10.06 2.49 -21.33
C ASN A 23 9.72 1.11 -20.74
N SER A 24 9.25 1.05 -19.48
CA SER A 24 8.77 -0.21 -18.90
C SER A 24 7.46 -0.68 -19.53
N LEU A 25 6.54 0.24 -19.86
CA LEU A 25 5.31 -0.05 -20.59
C LEU A 25 5.58 -0.60 -21.99
N LYS A 26 6.54 0.00 -22.72
CA LYS A 26 6.96 -0.47 -24.04
C LYS A 26 7.50 -1.91 -24.02
N LYS A 27 8.13 -2.32 -22.92
CA LYS A 27 8.76 -3.65 -22.77
C LYS A 27 7.82 -4.70 -22.19
N ALA A 28 6.62 -4.33 -21.78
CA ALA A 28 5.66 -5.25 -21.22
C ALA A 28 4.96 -6.08 -22.29
N ASN A 29 4.39 -7.21 -21.86
CA ASN A 29 3.70 -8.15 -22.73
C ASN A 29 2.19 -7.90 -22.70
N TYR A 30 1.61 -7.68 -23.88
CA TYR A 30 0.18 -7.44 -24.07
C TYR A 30 -0.45 -8.60 -24.86
N PRO A 31 -1.73 -8.95 -24.57
CA PRO A 31 -2.40 -10.06 -25.25
C PRO A 31 -2.80 -9.74 -26.70
N ASN A 32 -2.84 -8.45 -27.07
CA ASN A 32 -3.19 -7.97 -28.40
C ASN A 32 -2.67 -6.52 -28.60
N SER A 33 -2.85 -5.96 -29.80
CA SER A 33 -2.45 -4.60 -30.17
C SER A 33 -3.62 -3.59 -30.17
N ASN A 34 -4.58 -3.75 -29.26
CA ASN A 34 -5.70 -2.82 -29.07
C ASN A 34 -5.83 -2.35 -27.61
N ILE A 35 -4.69 -2.05 -26.98
CA ILE A 35 -4.60 -1.51 -25.64
C ILE A 35 -4.37 -0.01 -25.74
N GLU A 36 -5.33 0.79 -25.29
CA GLU A 36 -5.18 2.24 -25.30
C GLU A 36 -4.24 2.72 -24.18
N LEU A 37 -3.35 3.63 -24.53
CA LEU A 37 -2.47 4.34 -23.61
C LEU A 37 -2.90 5.82 -23.56
N ILE A 38 -3.31 6.27 -22.37
CA ILE A 38 -3.67 7.65 -22.10
C ILE A 38 -2.59 8.25 -21.21
N ILE A 39 -1.88 9.28 -21.66
CA ILE A 39 -0.89 10.00 -20.86
C ILE A 39 -1.52 11.33 -20.46
N SER A 40 -1.96 11.42 -19.21
CA SER A 40 -2.58 12.63 -18.65
C SER A 40 -1.56 13.41 -17.82
N ILE A 41 -1.30 14.65 -18.23
CA ILE A 41 -0.27 15.53 -17.67
C ILE A 41 -0.96 16.71 -17.00
N ASP A 42 -0.76 16.87 -15.69
CA ASP A 42 -1.24 18.05 -14.95
C ASP A 42 -0.39 19.28 -15.27
N PHE A 43 -0.99 20.47 -15.26
CA PHE A 43 -0.31 21.69 -15.67
C PHE A 43 0.75 22.14 -14.66
N ALA A 44 1.94 22.48 -15.16
CA ALA A 44 2.96 23.23 -14.44
C ALA A 44 3.58 24.28 -15.37
N ASP A 45 4.12 25.38 -14.82
CA ASP A 45 4.74 26.44 -15.63
C ASP A 45 5.96 25.95 -16.45
N ASN A 46 6.57 24.83 -16.04
CA ASN A 46 7.86 24.36 -16.54
C ASN A 46 7.91 22.88 -16.91
N ASN A 47 6.80 22.25 -17.29
CA ASN A 47 6.76 20.82 -17.66
C ASN A 47 6.61 20.54 -19.17
N ASN A 48 6.94 21.48 -20.05
CA ASN A 48 6.89 21.28 -21.51
C ASN A 48 7.69 20.06 -21.98
N HIS A 49 8.83 19.77 -21.36
CA HIS A 49 9.63 18.57 -21.69
C HIS A 49 8.91 17.25 -21.36
N VAL A 50 8.05 17.24 -20.33
CA VAL A 50 7.19 16.07 -20.02
C VAL A 50 6.17 15.87 -21.15
N LEU A 51 5.61 16.96 -21.67
CA LEU A 51 4.71 16.94 -22.82
C LEU A 51 5.41 16.47 -24.10
N GLU A 52 6.63 16.94 -24.37
CA GLU A 52 7.47 16.47 -25.48
C GLU A 52 7.72 14.96 -25.40
N ILE A 53 8.18 14.46 -24.23
CA ILE A 53 8.40 13.02 -24.00
C ILE A 53 7.13 12.20 -24.28
N ALA A 54 5.97 12.67 -23.81
CA ALA A 54 4.70 12.00 -24.03
C ALA A 54 4.28 11.98 -25.51
N ASN A 55 4.48 13.09 -26.22
CA ASN A 55 4.16 13.23 -27.65
C ASN A 55 5.08 12.39 -28.53
N ASP A 56 6.36 12.33 -28.23
CA ASP A 56 7.37 11.60 -29.00
C ASP A 56 7.35 10.08 -28.75
N PHE A 57 6.75 9.64 -27.64
CA PHE A 57 6.70 8.22 -27.31
C PHE A 57 5.86 7.42 -28.32
N SER A 58 6.48 6.44 -29.00
CA SER A 58 5.76 5.52 -29.89
C SER A 58 5.09 4.39 -29.12
N TRP A 59 3.79 4.19 -29.36
CA TRP A 59 2.99 3.12 -28.76
C TRP A 59 2.53 2.12 -29.82
N GLU A 60 3.10 0.92 -29.78
CA GLU A 60 2.88 -0.12 -30.81
C GLU A 60 1.72 -1.07 -30.47
N HIS A 61 1.10 -0.90 -29.30
CA HIS A 61 0.08 -1.82 -28.78
C HIS A 61 -1.34 -1.27 -28.83
N GLY A 62 -1.59 -0.12 -29.48
CA GLY A 62 -2.93 0.43 -29.66
C GLY A 62 -2.93 1.93 -29.87
N LYS A 63 -4.04 2.59 -29.56
CA LYS A 63 -4.17 4.06 -29.62
C LYS A 63 -3.39 4.71 -28.48
N LYS A 64 -2.66 5.79 -28.78
CA LYS A 64 -2.07 6.68 -27.77
C LYS A 64 -2.80 8.01 -27.77
N THR A 65 -3.20 8.47 -26.59
CA THR A 65 -3.81 9.78 -26.38
C THR A 65 -2.99 10.56 -25.34
N VAL A 66 -2.56 11.78 -25.66
CA VAL A 66 -1.91 12.68 -24.69
C VAL A 66 -2.92 13.76 -24.30
N VAL A 67 -3.16 13.89 -22.99
CA VAL A 67 -4.10 14.86 -22.41
C VAL A 67 -3.31 15.81 -21.52
N TYR A 68 -3.09 17.03 -21.99
CA TYR A 68 -2.45 18.09 -21.22
C TYR A 68 -3.53 19.01 -20.64
N HIS A 69 -3.57 19.19 -19.32
CA HIS A 69 -4.56 20.06 -18.68
C HIS A 69 -4.15 21.54 -18.78
N GLU A 70 -5.13 22.43 -18.90
CA GLU A 70 -4.91 23.88 -19.02
C GLU A 70 -4.63 24.57 -17.66
N GLU A 71 -5.00 23.91 -16.57
CA GLU A 71 -4.81 24.40 -15.20
C GLU A 71 -4.27 23.29 -14.29
N ASN A 72 -3.63 23.68 -13.18
CA ASN A 72 -3.12 22.73 -12.19
C ASN A 72 -4.29 22.17 -11.38
N LEU A 73 -4.70 20.94 -11.68
CA LEU A 73 -5.78 20.25 -10.99
C LEU A 73 -5.37 19.85 -9.57
N GLY A 74 -4.08 19.52 -9.39
CA GLY A 74 -3.54 18.90 -8.21
C GLY A 74 -3.88 17.42 -8.13
N LEU A 75 -3.01 16.67 -7.43
CA LEU A 75 -3.02 15.21 -7.38
C LEU A 75 -4.40 14.58 -7.18
N ARG A 76 -5.16 15.04 -6.19
CA ARG A 76 -6.48 14.46 -5.89
C ARG A 76 -7.46 14.62 -7.03
N LYS A 77 -7.66 15.83 -7.56
CA LYS A 77 -8.62 16.03 -8.65
C LYS A 77 -8.17 15.30 -9.91
N HIS A 78 -6.86 15.29 -10.19
CA HIS A 78 -6.30 14.63 -11.37
C HIS A 78 -6.51 13.11 -11.33
N ILE A 79 -6.23 12.44 -10.21
CA ILE A 79 -6.47 11.00 -10.06
C ILE A 79 -7.96 10.67 -10.12
N ILE A 80 -8.83 11.47 -9.50
CA ILE A 80 -10.29 11.26 -9.58
C ILE A 80 -10.77 11.34 -11.03
N LYS A 81 -10.34 12.37 -11.78
CA LYS A 81 -10.66 12.53 -13.20
C LYS A 81 -10.17 11.36 -14.04
N CYS A 82 -8.98 10.83 -13.75
CA CYS A 82 -8.46 9.64 -14.44
C CYS A 82 -9.23 8.36 -14.08
N GLY A 83 -9.66 8.21 -12.82
CA GLY A 83 -10.48 7.08 -12.39
C GLY A 83 -11.88 7.08 -13.01
N ASP A 84 -12.45 8.25 -13.30
CA ASP A 84 -13.76 8.41 -13.95
C ASP A 84 -13.79 7.77 -15.35
N LEU A 85 -12.64 7.66 -16.03
CA LEU A 85 -12.51 6.92 -17.30
C LEU A 85 -12.95 5.45 -17.17
N SER A 86 -12.94 4.86 -15.96
CA SER A 86 -13.48 3.51 -15.73
C SER A 86 -14.95 3.38 -16.15
N GLN A 87 -15.74 4.46 -16.09
CA GLN A 87 -17.15 4.43 -16.51
C GLN A 87 -17.29 4.36 -18.03
N GLU A 88 -16.34 4.93 -18.77
CA GLU A 88 -16.31 4.89 -20.24
C GLU A 88 -15.77 3.55 -20.75
N TYR A 89 -14.64 3.09 -20.20
CA TYR A 89 -13.92 1.90 -20.68
C TYR A 89 -14.32 0.60 -19.96
N GLY A 90 -15.19 0.67 -18.96
CA GLY A 90 -15.57 -0.46 -18.10
C GLY A 90 -14.53 -0.83 -17.03
N SER A 91 -13.27 -0.42 -17.21
CA SER A 91 -12.18 -0.54 -16.24
C SER A 91 -11.02 0.36 -16.62
N VAL A 92 -10.08 0.62 -15.70
CA VAL A 92 -8.83 1.37 -15.96
C VAL A 92 -7.66 0.79 -15.16
N ILE A 93 -6.44 0.91 -15.70
CA ILE A 93 -5.19 0.78 -14.96
C ILE A 93 -4.59 2.18 -14.80
N ILE A 94 -4.35 2.63 -13.57
CA ILE A 94 -3.74 3.94 -13.29
C ILE A 94 -2.31 3.74 -12.79
N LEU A 95 -1.38 4.47 -13.39
CA LEU A 95 0.05 4.44 -13.06
C LEU A 95 0.56 5.89 -12.90
N GLU A 96 1.12 6.21 -11.74
CA GLU A 96 1.83 7.49 -11.54
C GLU A 96 3.22 7.43 -12.22
N ASP A 97 3.74 8.59 -12.65
CA ASP A 97 4.97 8.70 -13.45
C ASP A 97 6.24 8.18 -12.75
N ASP A 98 6.27 8.05 -11.42
CA ASP A 98 7.41 7.55 -10.66
C ASP A 98 7.50 6.03 -10.52
N LEU A 99 6.63 5.30 -11.23
CA LEU A 99 6.59 3.85 -11.18
C LEU A 99 7.48 3.20 -12.25
N LEU A 100 7.74 1.91 -12.03
CA LEU A 100 8.16 0.96 -13.06
C LEU A 100 7.25 -0.25 -12.96
N VAL A 101 6.85 -0.80 -14.10
CA VAL A 101 5.99 -1.99 -14.14
C VAL A 101 6.73 -3.26 -14.57
N SER A 102 6.25 -4.39 -14.08
CA SER A 102 6.62 -5.75 -14.50
C SER A 102 6.26 -5.97 -15.97
N PRO A 103 7.02 -6.79 -16.71
CA PRO A 103 6.60 -7.22 -18.05
C PRO A 103 5.24 -7.93 -18.11
N ASN A 104 4.75 -8.50 -17.00
CA ASN A 104 3.46 -9.20 -16.94
C ASN A 104 2.35 -8.39 -16.24
N PHE A 105 2.58 -7.12 -15.92
CA PHE A 105 1.62 -6.31 -15.13
C PHE A 105 0.20 -6.30 -15.74
N TYR A 106 0.11 -6.21 -17.07
CA TYR A 106 -1.16 -6.13 -17.78
C TYR A 106 -1.96 -7.44 -17.61
N ASN A 107 -1.32 -8.57 -17.87
CA ASN A 107 -1.94 -9.90 -17.73
C ASN A 107 -2.43 -10.18 -16.30
N TYR A 108 -1.63 -9.83 -15.29
CA TYR A 108 -2.06 -9.89 -13.90
C TYR A 108 -3.33 -9.05 -13.67
N THR A 109 -3.29 -7.80 -14.12
CA THR A 109 -4.35 -6.83 -13.84
C THR A 109 -5.68 -7.26 -14.46
N ILE A 110 -5.67 -7.71 -15.72
CA ILE A 110 -6.87 -8.23 -16.38
C ILE A 110 -7.39 -9.49 -15.69
N SER A 111 -6.50 -10.41 -15.32
CA SER A 111 -6.88 -11.64 -14.62
C SER A 111 -7.53 -11.33 -13.27
N ALA A 112 -6.97 -10.38 -12.52
CA ALA A 112 -7.47 -9.97 -11.21
C ALA A 112 -8.79 -9.19 -11.31
N LEU A 113 -8.94 -8.27 -12.28
CA LEU A 113 -10.19 -7.56 -12.53
C LEU A 113 -11.32 -8.55 -12.88
N LYS A 114 -11.04 -9.50 -13.77
CA LYS A 114 -12.00 -10.55 -14.15
C LYS A 114 -12.35 -11.45 -12.96
N PHE A 115 -11.37 -11.83 -12.15
CA PHE A 115 -11.59 -12.66 -10.97
C PHE A 115 -12.50 -11.98 -9.93
N CYS A 116 -12.35 -10.66 -9.77
CA CYS A 116 -13.08 -9.86 -8.79
C CYS A 116 -14.38 -9.25 -9.33
N GLU A 117 -14.75 -9.51 -10.59
CA GLU A 117 -15.86 -8.81 -11.29
C GLU A 117 -17.18 -8.84 -10.53
N SER A 118 -17.49 -9.97 -9.88
CA SER A 118 -18.72 -10.19 -9.12
C SER A 118 -18.55 -10.12 -7.60
N ASP A 119 -17.40 -9.66 -7.10
CA ASP A 119 -17.12 -9.62 -5.66
C ASP A 119 -17.20 -8.18 -5.14
N ASP A 120 -18.37 -7.84 -4.59
CA ASP A 120 -18.63 -6.52 -4.00
C ASP A 120 -17.78 -6.24 -2.76
N LYS A 121 -17.06 -7.21 -2.19
CA LYS A 121 -16.10 -6.94 -1.12
C LYS A 121 -14.78 -6.40 -1.65
N ILE A 122 -14.52 -6.45 -2.95
CA ILE A 122 -13.29 -5.93 -3.55
C ILE A 122 -13.51 -4.51 -4.06
N GLY A 123 -12.78 -3.56 -3.48
CA GLY A 123 -12.80 -2.14 -3.86
C GLY A 123 -11.78 -1.78 -4.93
N GLY A 124 -10.82 -2.64 -5.25
CA GLY A 124 -9.82 -2.36 -6.27
C GLY A 124 -8.72 -3.41 -6.31
N ILE A 125 -7.84 -3.30 -7.30
CA ILE A 125 -6.69 -4.18 -7.49
C ILE A 125 -5.42 -3.35 -7.31
N SER A 126 -4.47 -3.86 -6.52
CA SER A 126 -3.12 -3.30 -6.44
C SER A 126 -2.19 -4.01 -7.43
N LEU A 127 -1.23 -3.27 -7.99
CA LEU A 127 -0.06 -3.83 -8.68
C LEU A 127 1.17 -3.81 -7.76
N TYR A 128 1.15 -3.02 -6.70
CA TYR A 128 2.20 -3.00 -5.67
C TYR A 128 1.99 -4.10 -4.63
N ASN A 129 3.05 -4.59 -3.99
CA ASN A 129 2.95 -5.45 -2.80
C ASN A 129 3.52 -4.73 -1.58
N GLN A 130 2.70 -4.48 -0.56
CA GLN A 130 3.14 -3.81 0.66
C GLN A 130 4.17 -4.66 1.42
N GLN A 131 5.33 -4.07 1.72
CA GLN A 131 6.39 -4.69 2.53
C GLN A 131 6.75 -3.90 3.79
N LEU A 132 6.05 -2.78 4.02
CA LEU A 132 6.26 -1.89 5.16
C LEU A 132 4.89 -1.52 5.74
N ASN A 133 4.72 -1.70 7.05
CA ASN A 133 3.60 -1.09 7.75
C ASN A 133 3.90 0.40 7.92
N VAL A 134 3.23 1.24 7.14
CA VAL A 134 3.47 2.70 7.11
C VAL A 134 3.17 3.39 8.45
N HIS A 135 2.34 2.78 9.31
CA HIS A 135 1.97 3.35 10.60
C HIS A 135 3.07 3.14 11.64
N SER A 136 3.62 1.93 11.72
CA SER A 136 4.68 1.57 12.67
C SER A 136 6.11 1.74 12.12
N LYS A 137 6.26 1.88 10.80
CA LYS A 137 7.54 1.82 10.07
C LYS A 137 8.30 0.50 10.31
N GLU A 138 7.56 -0.56 10.59
CA GLU A 138 8.09 -1.93 10.70
C GLU A 138 7.91 -2.69 9.39
N ASN A 139 8.79 -3.67 9.16
CA ASN A 139 8.65 -4.56 8.01
C ASN A 139 7.35 -5.36 8.11
N PHE A 140 6.67 -5.48 6.99
CA PHE A 140 5.42 -6.20 6.85
C PHE A 140 5.56 -7.25 5.75
N SER A 141 4.92 -8.40 5.98
CA SER A 141 4.66 -9.35 4.92
C SER A 141 3.36 -10.08 5.27
N PRO A 142 2.44 -10.29 4.32
CA PRO A 142 1.26 -11.10 4.57
C PRO A 142 1.64 -12.57 4.79
N LEU A 143 0.85 -13.31 5.56
CA LEU A 143 0.97 -14.78 5.71
C LEU A 143 0.95 -15.42 4.34
N GLU A 144 1.78 -16.42 4.08
CA GLU A 144 1.76 -17.17 2.84
C GLU A 144 0.72 -18.29 2.93
N ASP A 145 -0.23 -18.33 2.00
CA ASP A 145 -1.36 -19.25 2.00
C ASP A 145 -1.52 -20.03 0.68
N GLY A 146 -0.51 -19.95 -0.21
CA GLY A 146 -0.44 -20.70 -1.45
C GLY A 146 -1.16 -20.06 -2.64
N PHE A 147 -1.72 -18.85 -2.46
CA PHE A 147 -2.37 -18.09 -3.51
C PHE A 147 -1.52 -16.90 -3.95
N ASP A 148 -1.70 -16.47 -5.19
CA ASP A 148 -0.99 -15.34 -5.78
C ASP A 148 -1.49 -13.97 -5.32
N ASN A 149 -2.52 -13.95 -4.48
CA ASN A 149 -3.08 -12.75 -3.88
C ASN A 149 -3.24 -12.83 -2.36
N TRP A 150 -3.41 -11.65 -1.77
CA TRP A 150 -3.84 -11.43 -0.39
C TRP A 150 -4.70 -10.16 -0.34
N TYR A 151 -5.25 -9.85 0.84
CA TYR A 151 -6.24 -8.78 0.97
C TYR A 151 -5.88 -7.79 2.06
N LEU A 152 -6.08 -6.50 1.77
CA LEU A 152 -5.83 -5.42 2.71
C LEU A 152 -6.92 -4.36 2.57
N GLN A 153 -7.47 -3.89 3.70
CA GLN A 153 -8.39 -2.75 3.76
C GLN A 153 -7.64 -1.42 3.65
N TYR A 154 -6.77 -1.33 2.65
CA TYR A 154 -5.93 -0.16 2.37
C TYR A 154 -5.80 -0.09 0.85
N ALA A 155 -6.06 1.08 0.26
CA ALA A 155 -5.94 1.24 -1.18
C ALA A 155 -4.46 1.35 -1.60
N SER A 156 -4.15 0.99 -2.84
CA SER A 156 -2.82 1.22 -3.43
C SER A 156 -2.81 2.50 -4.26
N SER A 157 -1.68 3.23 -4.23
CA SER A 157 -1.38 4.36 -5.13
C SER A 157 -0.19 4.10 -6.05
N TRP A 158 0.53 2.98 -5.86
CA TRP A 158 1.74 2.68 -6.65
C TRP A 158 1.45 1.64 -7.72
N GLY A 159 0.37 1.86 -8.46
CA GLY A 159 -0.18 0.95 -9.45
C GLY A 159 -1.47 0.35 -8.92
N GLN A 160 -2.57 0.75 -9.56
CA GLN A 160 -3.91 0.39 -9.15
C GLN A 160 -4.81 0.22 -10.37
N ALA A 161 -5.83 -0.62 -10.23
CA ALA A 161 -6.84 -0.79 -11.25
C ALA A 161 -8.23 -0.89 -10.63
N TRP A 162 -9.21 -0.38 -11.36
CA TRP A 162 -10.62 -0.38 -10.98
C TRP A 162 -11.50 -0.83 -12.14
N SER A 163 -12.49 -1.65 -11.84
CA SER A 163 -13.65 -1.79 -12.72
C SER A 163 -14.60 -0.60 -12.55
N ALA A 164 -15.50 -0.40 -13.52
CA ALA A 164 -16.54 0.61 -13.46
C ALA A 164 -17.37 0.51 -12.16
N ASN A 165 -17.73 -0.72 -11.74
CA ASN A 165 -18.52 -0.93 -10.54
C ASN A 165 -17.76 -0.57 -9.26
N GLN A 166 -16.48 -0.94 -9.19
CA GLN A 166 -15.62 -0.59 -8.05
C GLN A 166 -15.48 0.93 -7.91
N TRP A 167 -15.19 1.60 -9.03
CA TRP A 167 -15.05 3.05 -9.06
C TRP A 167 -16.35 3.78 -8.74
N LYS A 168 -17.48 3.34 -9.31
CA LYS A 168 -18.80 3.93 -9.07
C LYS A 168 -19.16 3.93 -7.59
N GLY A 169 -18.89 2.83 -6.88
CA GLY A 169 -19.13 2.74 -5.44
C GLY A 169 -18.30 3.74 -4.63
N PHE A 170 -17.02 3.89 -4.97
CA PHE A 170 -16.15 4.89 -4.35
C PHE A 170 -16.62 6.31 -4.66
N LYS A 171 -16.91 6.61 -5.93
CA LYS A 171 -17.32 7.94 -6.39
C LYS A 171 -18.61 8.40 -5.71
N ALA A 172 -19.61 7.52 -5.63
CA ALA A 172 -20.86 7.79 -4.93
C ALA A 172 -20.65 8.08 -3.44
N TRP A 173 -19.74 7.36 -2.77
CA TRP A 173 -19.37 7.64 -1.38
C TRP A 173 -18.60 8.97 -1.27
N TYR A 174 -17.63 9.19 -2.14
CA TYR A 174 -16.75 10.35 -2.13
C TYR A 174 -17.50 11.67 -2.33
N ASP A 175 -18.52 11.68 -3.20
CA ASP A 175 -19.32 12.86 -3.52
C ASP A 175 -20.25 13.31 -2.36
N LEU A 176 -20.42 12.47 -1.32
CA LEU A 176 -21.15 12.86 -0.10
C LEU A 176 -20.36 13.83 0.81
N GLY A 177 -19.08 14.10 0.51
CA GLY A 177 -18.30 15.13 1.22
C GLY A 177 -17.95 14.77 2.67
N HIS A 178 -17.53 13.53 2.92
CA HIS A 178 -17.19 13.05 4.26
C HIS A 178 -16.03 13.83 4.92
N ASN A 179 -16.22 14.23 6.18
CA ASN A 179 -15.15 14.71 7.06
C ASN A 179 -14.52 13.52 7.81
N LEU A 180 -13.20 13.37 7.70
CA LEU A 180 -12.46 12.22 8.23
C LEU A 180 -11.75 12.50 9.57
N ASP A 181 -11.73 13.74 10.06
CA ASP A 181 -10.88 14.15 11.20
C ASP A 181 -11.17 13.36 12.48
N ASN A 182 -12.44 13.04 12.72
CA ASN A 182 -12.91 12.32 13.91
C ASN A 182 -13.21 10.83 13.66
N ASN A 183 -12.88 10.28 12.49
CA ASN A 183 -13.16 8.88 12.19
C ASN A 183 -12.11 7.94 12.82
N VAL A 184 -12.38 7.50 14.05
CA VAL A 184 -11.48 6.63 14.82
C VAL A 184 -11.15 5.29 14.15
N GLU A 185 -11.99 4.81 13.22
CA GLU A 185 -11.73 3.57 12.48
C GLU A 185 -10.65 3.73 11.40
N VAL A 186 -10.43 4.94 10.90
CA VAL A 186 -9.34 5.25 9.97
C VAL A 186 -8.04 5.41 10.78
N PRO A 187 -6.92 4.76 10.42
CA PRO A 187 -5.67 4.95 11.15
C PRO A 187 -5.29 6.43 11.33
N ASN A 188 -4.85 6.81 12.53
CA ASN A 188 -4.50 8.20 12.86
C ASN A 188 -3.46 8.79 11.91
N TYR A 189 -2.49 7.98 11.46
CA TYR A 189 -1.50 8.38 10.47
C TYR A 189 -2.14 8.82 9.15
N VAL A 190 -3.15 8.09 8.66
CA VAL A 190 -3.90 8.39 7.43
C VAL A 190 -4.80 9.62 7.63
N ARG A 191 -5.45 9.76 8.79
CA ARG A 191 -6.27 10.94 9.10
C ARG A 191 -5.47 12.25 9.03
N ARG A 192 -4.19 12.21 9.40
CA ARG A 192 -3.28 13.37 9.37
C ARG A 192 -2.74 13.71 7.99
N TRP A 193 -3.01 12.90 6.98
CA TRP A 193 -2.62 13.23 5.60
C TRP A 193 -3.39 14.44 5.09
N SER A 194 -2.75 15.17 4.17
CA SER A 194 -3.35 16.33 3.50
C SER A 194 -4.67 15.97 2.83
N GLU A 195 -5.63 16.90 2.84
CA GLU A 195 -6.88 16.80 2.06
C GLU A 195 -6.65 16.71 0.54
N LYS A 196 -5.43 17.00 0.08
CA LYS A 196 -4.99 16.80 -1.30
C LYS A 196 -4.63 15.34 -1.62
N SER A 197 -4.63 14.44 -0.65
CA SER A 197 -4.42 13.01 -0.87
C SER A 197 -5.75 12.32 -1.18
N TRP A 198 -5.92 11.85 -2.41
CA TRP A 198 -7.08 11.02 -2.78
C TRP A 198 -7.08 9.69 -2.02
N LEU A 199 -5.89 9.14 -1.74
CA LEU A 199 -5.71 7.83 -1.11
C LEU A 199 -6.30 7.81 0.31
N LYS A 200 -6.19 8.93 1.05
CA LYS A 200 -6.84 9.14 2.35
C LYS A 200 -8.32 8.79 2.31
N TYR A 201 -9.02 9.33 1.31
CA TYR A 201 -10.46 9.14 1.12
C TYR A 201 -10.80 7.73 0.67
N TYR A 202 -9.98 7.14 -0.20
CA TYR A 202 -10.22 5.78 -0.66
C TYR A 202 -10.07 4.75 0.48
N ILE A 203 -9.05 4.91 1.34
CA ILE A 203 -8.88 4.05 2.53
C ILE A 203 -10.10 4.19 3.46
N ALA A 204 -10.58 5.41 3.71
CA ALA A 204 -11.77 5.62 4.53
C ALA A 204 -13.03 4.99 3.91
N TYR A 205 -13.20 5.06 2.59
CA TYR A 205 -14.27 4.35 1.88
C TYR A 205 -14.20 2.83 2.11
N LEU A 206 -13.02 2.22 1.94
CA LEU A 206 -12.84 0.79 2.14
C LEU A 206 -13.23 0.34 3.56
N ILE A 207 -12.81 1.10 4.57
CA ILE A 207 -13.15 0.86 5.97
C ILE A 207 -14.66 0.97 6.17
N SER A 208 -15.27 2.08 5.76
CA SER A 208 -16.70 2.34 5.98
C SER A 208 -17.64 1.35 5.28
N LYS A 209 -17.16 0.67 4.24
CA LYS A 209 -17.93 -0.32 3.46
C LYS A 209 -17.47 -1.75 3.67
N ASP A 210 -16.53 -2.00 4.59
CA ASP A 210 -15.91 -3.30 4.83
C ASP A 210 -15.46 -3.97 3.51
N LYS A 211 -14.70 -3.20 2.71
CA LYS A 211 -14.13 -3.61 1.41
C LYS A 211 -12.60 -3.74 1.51
N PHE A 212 -12.01 -4.46 0.57
CA PHE A 212 -10.59 -4.77 0.51
C PHE A 212 -10.03 -4.49 -0.88
N PHE A 213 -8.73 -4.21 -0.96
CA PHE A 213 -7.99 -4.33 -2.20
C PHE A 213 -7.43 -5.74 -2.32
N LEU A 214 -7.41 -6.27 -3.56
CA LEU A 214 -6.67 -7.47 -3.89
C LEU A 214 -5.22 -7.06 -4.20
N TYR A 215 -4.28 -7.57 -3.40
CA TYR A 215 -2.86 -7.33 -3.55
C TYR A 215 -2.15 -8.57 -4.10
N PRO A 216 -1.11 -8.42 -4.94
CA PRO A 216 -0.30 -9.53 -5.41
C PRO A 216 0.71 -9.97 -4.35
N ARG A 217 1.12 -11.25 -4.38
CA ARG A 217 2.26 -11.75 -3.58
C ARG A 217 3.62 -11.24 -4.07
N VAL A 218 3.77 -11.10 -5.38
CA VAL A 218 4.98 -10.54 -6.01
C VAL A 218 4.54 -9.29 -6.75
N ALA A 219 5.17 -8.14 -6.49
CA ALA A 219 4.69 -6.89 -7.06
C ALA A 219 4.81 -6.87 -8.59
N LEU A 220 3.86 -6.20 -9.24
CA LEU A 220 3.83 -5.90 -10.66
C LEU A 220 4.21 -4.44 -10.94
N SER A 221 4.45 -3.65 -9.89
CA SER A 221 5.00 -2.30 -9.95
C SER A 221 5.89 -2.01 -8.74
N THR A 222 6.82 -1.07 -8.90
CA THR A 222 7.63 -0.52 -7.79
C THR A 222 7.69 1.00 -7.90
N ASN A 223 7.80 1.68 -6.77
CA ASN A 223 7.90 3.13 -6.68
C ASN A 223 9.36 3.56 -6.47
N PHE A 224 9.82 4.57 -7.20
CA PHE A 224 11.19 5.10 -7.06
C PHE A 224 11.31 6.25 -6.06
N SER A 225 10.18 6.76 -5.58
CA SER A 225 10.12 7.89 -4.65
C SER A 225 10.94 9.07 -5.14
N ASP A 226 10.91 9.28 -6.45
CA ASP A 226 11.65 10.36 -7.09
C ASP A 226 11.22 11.68 -6.47
N ALA A 227 12.18 12.58 -6.24
CA ALA A 227 11.91 13.87 -5.63
C ALA A 227 10.75 14.58 -6.35
N GLY A 228 9.81 15.06 -5.54
CA GLY A 228 8.63 15.81 -5.97
C GLY A 228 8.30 16.83 -4.88
N THR A 229 7.08 17.35 -4.86
CA THR A 229 6.64 18.38 -3.89
C THR A 229 6.78 17.99 -2.41
N HIS A 230 7.00 16.71 -2.09
CA HIS A 230 7.05 16.20 -0.71
C HIS A 230 8.37 15.51 -0.28
N MET A 231 9.34 15.27 -1.18
CA MET A 231 10.58 14.54 -0.85
C MET A 231 11.81 15.23 -1.47
N LEU A 232 12.82 15.55 -0.65
CA LEU A 232 14.04 16.29 -1.02
C LEU A 232 15.16 15.40 -1.59
N SER A 233 15.03 14.07 -1.53
CA SER A 233 15.97 13.09 -2.09
C SER A 233 15.26 11.80 -2.47
N ASP A 234 15.83 11.06 -3.43
CA ASP A 234 15.40 9.72 -3.79
C ASP A 234 15.48 8.76 -2.59
N SER A 235 14.54 7.80 -2.54
CA SER A 235 14.46 6.84 -1.45
C SER A 235 14.17 5.45 -1.98
N THR A 236 14.88 4.46 -1.45
CA THR A 236 14.63 3.04 -1.77
C THR A 236 13.65 2.38 -0.80
N ILE A 237 13.13 3.12 0.19
CA ILE A 237 12.29 2.57 1.28
C ILE A 237 11.00 1.94 0.73
N TYR A 238 10.46 2.48 -0.35
CA TYR A 238 9.21 2.04 -0.95
C TYR A 238 9.41 1.14 -2.18
N GLN A 239 10.67 0.84 -2.54
CA GLN A 239 10.97 -0.11 -3.59
C GLN A 239 10.72 -1.55 -3.12
N VAL A 240 10.14 -2.38 -3.99
CA VAL A 240 9.84 -3.78 -3.71
C VAL A 240 10.29 -4.69 -4.86
N PRO A 241 10.56 -5.98 -4.61
CA PRO A 241 10.81 -6.94 -5.67
C PRO A 241 9.64 -7.00 -6.67
N VAL A 242 9.96 -6.81 -7.94
CA VAL A 242 8.99 -6.86 -9.06
C VAL A 242 9.11 -8.18 -9.79
N LEU A 243 7.98 -8.72 -10.27
CA LEU A 243 7.94 -9.92 -11.09
C LEU A 243 8.65 -9.66 -12.43
N CYS A 244 9.74 -10.37 -12.71
CA CYS A 244 10.46 -10.26 -13.99
C CYS A 244 9.95 -11.23 -15.07
N SER A 245 9.14 -12.23 -14.69
CA SER A 245 8.58 -13.17 -15.67
C SER A 245 7.64 -12.45 -16.64
N VAL A 246 7.73 -12.80 -17.93
CA VAL A 246 6.84 -12.28 -18.99
C VAL A 246 5.50 -13.00 -19.05
N LYS A 247 5.42 -14.23 -18.51
CA LYS A 247 4.20 -15.05 -18.49
C LYS A 247 4.06 -15.73 -17.12
N LYS A 248 2.86 -15.64 -16.56
CA LYS A 248 2.47 -16.30 -15.33
C LYS A 248 0.96 -16.55 -15.37
N ASP A 249 0.57 -17.77 -15.03
CA ASP A 249 -0.82 -18.09 -14.70
C ASP A 249 -1.03 -17.82 -13.21
N TYR A 250 -2.13 -17.17 -12.87
CA TYR A 250 -2.40 -16.72 -11.50
C TYR A 250 -3.41 -17.60 -10.79
N ASN A 251 -3.04 -18.12 -9.64
CA ASN A 251 -3.91 -18.86 -8.72
C ASN A 251 -4.46 -17.91 -7.65
N PHE A 252 -5.62 -17.31 -7.90
CA PHE A 252 -6.26 -16.40 -6.94
C PHE A 252 -7.20 -17.13 -5.97
N SER A 253 -7.17 -16.75 -4.70
CA SER A 253 -8.21 -17.09 -3.72
C SER A 253 -9.28 -16.02 -3.66
N LYS A 254 -10.48 -16.40 -3.21
CA LYS A 254 -11.51 -15.47 -2.72
C LYS A 254 -11.25 -15.16 -1.24
N LEU A 255 -11.81 -14.05 -0.73
CA LEU A 255 -11.68 -13.63 0.67
C LEU A 255 -11.94 -14.75 1.69
N ASN A 256 -13.00 -15.55 1.48
CA ASN A 256 -13.38 -16.63 2.40
C ASN A 256 -12.45 -17.86 2.36
N ARG A 257 -11.49 -17.92 1.44
CA ARG A 257 -10.50 -19.01 1.33
C ARG A 257 -9.10 -18.58 1.75
N SER A 258 -8.84 -17.28 1.87
CA SER A 258 -7.53 -16.76 2.25
C SER A 258 -7.42 -16.64 3.76
N ILE A 259 -6.23 -16.94 4.30
CA ILE A 259 -5.89 -16.63 5.70
C ILE A 259 -5.12 -15.29 5.83
N SER A 260 -4.94 -14.60 4.70
CA SER A 260 -4.11 -13.41 4.54
C SER A 260 -4.98 -12.18 4.28
N VAL A 261 -5.89 -11.91 5.23
CA VAL A 261 -6.85 -10.82 5.19
C VAL A 261 -6.54 -9.84 6.31
N TYR A 262 -6.23 -8.59 5.93
CA TYR A 262 -5.72 -7.57 6.84
C TYR A 262 -6.60 -6.32 6.83
N ASP A 263 -6.75 -5.69 7.98
CA ASP A 263 -7.41 -4.39 8.08
C ASP A 263 -6.48 -3.23 7.74
N ALA A 264 -6.99 -1.99 7.81
CA ALA A 264 -6.23 -0.78 7.49
C ALA A 264 -5.01 -0.52 8.40
N PHE A 265 -4.90 -1.24 9.53
CA PHE A 265 -3.78 -1.18 10.48
C PHE A 265 -2.74 -2.27 10.22
N TYR A 266 -2.90 -3.06 9.16
CA TYR A 266 -2.08 -4.24 8.83
C TYR A 266 -2.22 -5.39 9.84
N GLU A 267 -3.35 -5.44 10.54
CA GLU A 267 -3.63 -6.50 11.52
C GLU A 267 -4.42 -7.63 10.86
N ASN A 268 -3.96 -8.87 11.02
CA ASN A 268 -4.62 -10.03 10.41
C ASN A 268 -5.98 -10.26 11.07
N MET A 269 -7.04 -10.17 10.29
CA MET A 269 -8.41 -10.16 10.79
C MET A 269 -8.93 -11.55 11.19
N LEU A 270 -8.16 -12.61 10.96
CA LEU A 270 -8.58 -14.01 11.16
C LEU A 270 -7.92 -14.66 12.39
N LEU A 271 -7.02 -13.97 13.10
CA LEU A 271 -6.36 -14.56 14.28
C LEU A 271 -7.31 -14.88 15.43
N HIS A 272 -8.48 -14.25 15.48
CA HIS A 272 -9.52 -14.61 16.45
C HIS A 272 -9.88 -16.10 16.39
N GLN A 273 -9.84 -16.70 15.19
CA GLN A 273 -10.13 -18.12 14.98
C GLN A 273 -9.05 -19.00 15.62
N GLN A 274 -7.78 -18.62 15.51
CA GLN A 274 -6.66 -19.35 16.11
C GLN A 274 -6.66 -19.30 17.64
N LEU A 275 -7.30 -18.27 18.20
CA LEU A 275 -7.43 -18.05 19.64
C LEU A 275 -8.75 -18.59 20.22
N ASN A 276 -9.62 -19.19 19.39
CA ASN A 276 -10.97 -19.61 19.77
C ASN A 276 -11.83 -18.49 20.38
N LEU A 277 -11.71 -17.27 19.83
CA LEU A 277 -12.45 -16.09 20.24
C LEU A 277 -13.39 -15.63 19.13
N LYS A 278 -14.50 -14.99 19.52
CA LYS A 278 -15.38 -14.33 18.56
C LYS A 278 -14.72 -13.06 18.03
N ARG A 279 -14.98 -12.71 16.77
CA ARG A 279 -14.36 -11.54 16.13
C ARG A 279 -14.73 -10.24 16.84
N GLU A 280 -15.94 -10.15 17.38
CA GLU A 280 -16.46 -8.99 18.12
C GLU A 280 -15.85 -8.80 19.51
N ASP A 281 -15.27 -9.86 20.10
CA ASP A 281 -14.74 -9.83 21.46
C ASP A 281 -13.24 -9.46 21.51
N ILE A 282 -12.53 -9.52 20.38
CA ILE A 282 -11.07 -9.31 20.32
C ILE A 282 -10.67 -8.12 19.45
N THR A 283 -9.72 -7.34 19.94
CA THR A 283 -8.92 -6.40 19.15
C THR A 283 -7.54 -7.02 18.89
N ILE A 284 -7.13 -7.03 17.62
CA ILE A 284 -5.79 -7.46 17.18
C ILE A 284 -5.00 -6.18 16.89
N ASP A 285 -3.90 -5.96 17.60
CA ASP A 285 -3.05 -4.77 17.57
C ASP A 285 -1.56 -5.17 17.74
N LEU A 286 -1.07 -6.08 16.90
CA LEU A 286 0.31 -6.58 16.93
C LEU A 286 1.34 -5.47 16.69
N TYR A 287 0.99 -4.48 15.86
CA TYR A 287 1.83 -3.32 15.55
C TYR A 287 1.62 -2.14 16.50
N GLY A 288 0.62 -2.21 17.40
CA GLY A 288 0.46 -1.23 18.47
C GLY A 288 -0.16 0.12 18.04
N ASN A 289 -0.92 0.18 16.95
CA ASN A 289 -1.47 1.40 16.35
C ASN A 289 -2.97 1.61 16.59
N LYS A 290 -3.66 0.68 17.27
CA LYS A 290 -5.08 0.83 17.61
C LYS A 290 -5.28 1.40 19.01
N ASP A 291 -6.21 2.33 19.10
CA ASP A 291 -6.56 3.03 20.34
C ASP A 291 -7.79 2.43 21.06
N ILE A 292 -8.67 1.76 20.32
CA ILE A 292 -9.92 1.19 20.85
C ILE A 292 -9.74 -0.33 21.02
N HIS A 293 -9.88 -0.80 22.25
CA HIS A 293 -9.70 -2.20 22.62
C HIS A 293 -11.03 -2.82 23.05
N ARG A 294 -11.24 -4.07 22.67
CA ARG A 294 -12.34 -4.91 23.13
C ARG A 294 -11.90 -5.72 24.34
N LYS A 295 -12.82 -6.53 24.88
CA LYS A 295 -12.59 -7.42 26.02
C LYS A 295 -11.26 -8.17 25.95
N TYR A 296 -10.93 -8.71 24.78
CA TYR A 296 -9.62 -9.32 24.55
C TYR A 296 -8.76 -8.42 23.67
N LEU A 297 -7.48 -8.31 24.01
CA LEU A 297 -6.51 -7.55 23.23
C LEU A 297 -5.27 -8.40 22.95
N LEU A 298 -5.03 -8.70 21.67
CA LEU A 298 -3.79 -9.30 21.22
C LEU A 298 -2.83 -8.20 20.76
N THR A 299 -1.73 -7.96 21.49
CA THR A 299 -0.80 -6.86 21.19
C THR A 299 0.65 -7.15 21.58
N SER A 300 1.59 -6.40 21.01
CA SER A 300 2.99 -6.36 21.45
C SER A 300 3.26 -5.34 22.58
N LYS A 301 2.24 -4.56 22.98
CA LYS A 301 2.34 -3.64 24.12
C LYS A 301 2.38 -4.42 25.44
N ILE A 302 3.15 -3.90 26.39
CA ILE A 302 3.16 -4.38 27.77
C ILE A 302 2.18 -3.51 28.53
N LEU A 303 1.13 -4.12 29.05
CA LEU A 303 0.00 -3.46 29.70
C LEU A 303 -0.27 -4.14 31.04
N ASP A 304 -0.94 -3.44 31.96
CA ASP A 304 -1.27 -3.97 33.28
C ASP A 304 -2.63 -4.69 33.32
N TYR A 305 -2.84 -5.59 32.36
CA TYR A 305 -3.99 -6.49 32.29
C TYR A 305 -3.60 -7.96 32.49
N LYS A 306 -4.57 -8.80 32.83
CA LYS A 306 -4.37 -10.25 32.96
C LYS A 306 -3.98 -10.85 31.61
N ILE A 307 -2.79 -11.46 31.54
CA ILE A 307 -2.35 -12.24 30.39
C ILE A 307 -3.12 -13.56 30.36
N VAL A 308 -3.85 -13.81 29.27
CA VAL A 308 -4.54 -15.06 28.98
C VAL A 308 -3.61 -16.04 28.26
N GLN A 309 -2.87 -15.54 27.27
CA GLN A 309 -1.86 -16.29 26.51
C GLN A 309 -0.73 -15.34 26.10
N SER A 310 0.46 -15.91 25.86
CA SER A 310 1.60 -15.16 25.33
C SER A 310 2.31 -15.94 24.24
N PHE A 311 2.90 -15.20 23.30
CA PHE A 311 3.56 -15.75 22.12
C PHE A 311 4.90 -15.06 21.90
N SER A 312 5.80 -15.74 21.20
CA SER A 312 7.06 -15.12 20.78
C SER A 312 6.91 -14.27 19.52
N LYS A 313 7.98 -13.56 19.18
CA LYS A 313 8.18 -12.90 17.89
C LYS A 313 9.39 -13.58 17.22
N SER A 314 9.27 -14.89 16.95
CA SER A 314 10.37 -15.77 16.52
C SER A 314 10.31 -16.20 15.07
N ILE A 315 9.11 -16.29 14.50
CA ILE A 315 8.90 -16.62 13.09
C ILE A 315 8.23 -15.45 12.37
N LYS A 316 8.32 -15.43 11.05
CA LYS A 316 7.80 -14.36 10.19
C LYS A 316 6.73 -14.90 9.25
N PRO A 317 5.67 -14.13 8.95
CA PRO A 317 5.34 -12.81 9.54
C PRO A 317 4.91 -12.85 11.00
N ILE A 318 4.67 -11.69 11.62
CA ILE A 318 4.41 -11.56 13.07
C ILE A 318 3.19 -12.38 13.52
N ASP A 319 2.15 -12.41 12.71
CA ASP A 319 0.92 -13.17 12.89
C ASP A 319 1.14 -14.69 12.77
N ALA A 320 2.20 -15.16 12.10
CA ALA A 320 2.54 -16.58 12.05
C ALA A 320 2.83 -17.15 13.46
N ASN A 321 3.35 -16.33 14.39
CA ASN A 321 3.61 -16.76 15.76
C ASN A 321 2.33 -17.21 16.47
N ILE A 322 1.17 -16.63 16.12
CA ILE A 322 -0.13 -17.02 16.67
C ILE A 322 -0.63 -18.30 16.00
N PHE A 323 -0.52 -18.39 14.67
CA PHE A 323 -0.91 -19.58 13.91
C PHE A 323 -0.18 -20.85 14.38
N PHE A 324 1.15 -20.75 14.56
CA PHE A 324 1.97 -21.87 15.02
C PHE A 324 2.06 -21.97 16.55
N LYS A 325 1.34 -21.12 17.28
CA LYS A 325 1.31 -21.09 18.76
C LYS A 325 2.71 -21.07 19.37
N MET A 326 3.59 -20.24 18.81
CA MET A 326 4.98 -20.16 19.23
C MET A 326 5.08 -19.56 20.63
N PRO A 327 5.56 -20.30 21.65
CA PRO A 327 5.62 -19.79 23.02
C PRO A 327 6.64 -18.64 23.14
N GLY A 328 6.33 -17.63 23.94
CA GLY A 328 7.21 -16.49 24.22
C GLY A 328 6.55 -15.39 25.02
N ASN A 329 7.23 -14.25 25.13
CA ASN A 329 6.86 -13.11 25.97
C ASN A 329 6.98 -11.78 25.19
N GLU A 330 6.63 -11.80 23.91
CA GLU A 330 6.75 -10.64 23.02
C GLU A 330 5.39 -10.15 22.51
N LEU A 331 4.42 -11.07 22.40
CA LEU A 331 3.03 -10.78 22.03
C LEU A 331 2.13 -11.37 23.12
N PHE A 332 1.10 -10.62 23.52
CA PHE A 332 0.26 -10.97 24.65
C PHE A 332 -1.20 -10.87 24.24
N LEU A 333 -1.98 -11.90 24.58
CA LEU A 333 -3.43 -11.85 24.62
C LEU A 333 -3.85 -11.49 26.04
N TYR A 334 -4.36 -10.28 26.22
CA TYR A 334 -4.89 -9.79 27.49
C TYR A 334 -6.40 -9.96 27.58
N ASP A 335 -6.89 -10.14 28.80
CA ASP A 335 -8.27 -9.85 29.19
C ASP A 335 -8.29 -8.43 29.79
N THR A 336 -8.83 -7.46 29.04
CA THR A 336 -8.81 -6.04 29.40
C THR A 336 -9.81 -5.68 30.50
N GLU A 337 -10.66 -6.62 30.92
CA GLU A 337 -11.60 -6.44 32.03
C GLU A 337 -10.97 -6.84 33.38
N SER A 338 -9.77 -7.41 33.37
CA SER A 338 -9.06 -7.88 34.56
C SER A 338 -7.68 -7.23 34.69
N ASP A 339 -7.48 -6.40 35.71
CA ASP A 339 -6.19 -5.78 35.98
C ASP A 339 -5.16 -6.78 36.54
N ALA A 340 -3.92 -6.71 36.08
CA ALA A 340 -2.79 -7.45 36.64
C ALA A 340 -1.47 -6.76 36.28
N LYS A 341 -0.59 -6.55 37.27
CA LYS A 341 0.72 -5.95 37.01
C LYS A 341 1.63 -6.93 36.28
N ASN A 342 2.21 -6.49 35.17
CA ASN A 342 3.13 -7.30 34.37
C ASN A 342 4.57 -6.78 34.48
N ILE A 343 5.51 -7.68 34.77
CA ILE A 343 6.95 -7.36 34.94
C ILE A 343 7.76 -7.47 33.64
N HIS A 344 7.11 -7.75 32.52
CA HIS A 344 7.75 -7.88 31.22
C HIS A 344 8.41 -6.56 30.80
N LYS A 345 9.46 -6.64 29.98
CA LYS A 345 10.15 -5.48 29.41
C LYS A 345 10.28 -5.65 27.90
N LYS A 346 10.20 -4.54 27.16
CA LYS A 346 10.45 -4.56 25.71
C LYS A 346 11.92 -4.87 25.46
N ASP A 347 12.16 -5.90 24.66
CA ASP A 347 13.48 -6.18 24.12
C ASP A 347 13.68 -5.37 22.83
N ALA A 348 14.27 -4.18 22.97
CA ALA A 348 14.53 -3.28 21.84
C ALA A 348 15.48 -3.91 20.81
N THR A 349 16.48 -4.68 21.27
CA THR A 349 17.43 -5.35 20.38
C THR A 349 16.74 -6.43 19.57
N ARG A 350 15.89 -7.26 20.20
CA ARG A 350 15.08 -8.25 19.50
C ARG A 350 14.12 -7.59 18.50
N ALA A 351 13.50 -6.48 18.85
CA ALA A 351 12.62 -5.75 17.93
C ALA A 351 13.36 -5.26 16.67
N ILE A 352 14.59 -4.76 16.82
CA ILE A 352 15.44 -4.34 15.69
C ILE A 352 15.83 -5.55 14.83
N ILE A 353 16.33 -6.62 15.43
CA ILE A 353 16.80 -7.83 14.71
C ILE A 353 15.62 -8.58 14.05
N TYR A 354 14.43 -8.52 14.65
CA TYR A 354 13.25 -9.08 14.01
C TYR A 354 12.94 -8.36 12.69
N ASN A 355 13.02 -7.03 12.67
CA ASN A 355 12.81 -6.25 11.45
C ASN A 355 13.98 -6.40 10.47
N HIS A 356 15.23 -6.45 10.94
CA HIS A 356 16.41 -6.53 10.10
C HIS A 356 17.13 -7.88 10.23
N LYS A 357 17.16 -8.67 9.14
CA LYS A 357 17.77 -10.01 9.13
C LYS A 357 19.20 -10.04 9.68
N TYR A 358 20.00 -9.03 9.38
CA TYR A 358 21.36 -8.89 9.88
C TYR A 358 21.84 -7.44 9.73
N ILE A 359 22.56 -6.92 10.72
CA ILE A 359 23.24 -5.63 10.67
C ILE A 359 24.68 -5.87 11.10
N SER A 360 25.64 -5.67 10.19
CA SER A 360 27.06 -5.80 10.55
C SER A 360 27.49 -4.65 11.47
N PRO A 361 28.47 -4.84 12.37
CA PRO A 361 28.98 -3.76 13.21
C PRO A 361 29.47 -2.55 12.41
N LYS A 362 30.10 -2.79 11.26
CA LYS A 362 30.54 -1.74 10.33
C LYS A 362 29.35 -0.91 9.82
N ASN A 363 28.26 -1.55 9.41
CA ASN A 363 27.07 -0.86 8.92
C ASN A 363 26.37 -0.10 10.04
N ALA A 364 26.27 -0.69 11.25
CA ALA A 364 25.70 -0.02 12.41
C ALA A 364 26.46 1.26 12.75
N LEU A 365 27.80 1.20 12.79
CA LEU A 365 28.67 2.35 13.03
C LEU A 365 28.50 3.44 11.95
N GLN A 366 28.37 3.04 10.67
CA GLN A 366 28.14 3.99 9.58
C GLN A 366 26.82 4.74 9.74
N VAL A 367 25.75 4.05 10.12
CA VAL A 367 24.43 4.67 10.36
C VAL A 367 24.51 5.65 11.52
N VAL A 368 25.11 5.26 12.64
CA VAL A 368 25.30 6.12 13.81
C VAL A 368 26.13 7.35 13.44
N TRP A 369 27.24 7.16 12.73
CA TRP A 369 28.12 8.25 12.28
C TRP A 369 27.38 9.27 11.40
N ASN A 370 26.60 8.78 10.43
CA ASN A 370 25.81 9.65 9.55
C ASN A 370 24.76 10.44 10.32
N TYR A 371 24.08 9.81 11.28
CA TYR A 371 23.10 10.46 12.13
C TYR A 371 23.73 11.54 13.03
N CYS A 372 24.87 11.23 13.66
CA CYS A 372 25.64 12.20 14.44
C CYS A 372 26.10 13.39 13.58
N ARG A 373 26.64 13.15 12.38
CA ARG A 373 27.03 14.24 11.45
C ARG A 373 25.83 15.12 11.07
N HIS A 374 24.66 14.52 10.84
CA HIS A 374 23.46 15.27 10.52
C HIS A 374 23.00 16.16 11.69
N LEU A 375 22.97 15.61 12.91
CA LEU A 375 22.66 16.36 14.13
C LEU A 375 23.62 17.53 14.35
N ILE A 376 24.93 17.28 14.22
CA ILE A 376 25.96 18.31 14.35
C ILE A 376 25.73 19.43 13.34
N ARG A 377 25.50 19.11 12.05
CA ARG A 377 25.19 20.12 11.02
C ARG A 377 23.95 20.95 11.35
N LYS A 378 22.90 20.30 11.87
CA LYS A 378 21.65 20.97 12.26
C LYS A 378 21.87 21.95 13.42
N ILE A 379 22.68 21.56 14.40
CA ILE A 379 23.08 22.43 15.51
C ILE A 379 23.87 23.63 14.99
N PHE A 380 24.89 23.42 14.15
CA PHE A 380 25.67 24.52 13.57
C PHE A 380 24.84 25.45 12.67
N SER A 381 23.82 24.96 11.97
CA SER A 381 22.91 25.83 11.19
C SER A 381 22.05 26.73 12.07
N LEU A 382 21.69 26.29 13.29
CA LEU A 382 20.95 27.12 14.25
C LEU A 382 21.84 28.24 14.81
N PHE A 383 23.13 27.98 15.02
CA PHE A 383 24.10 28.99 15.46
C PHE A 383 24.53 29.98 14.39
N LYS A 384 24.25 29.72 13.10
CA LYS A 384 24.53 30.66 12.00
C LYS A 384 23.40 31.67 11.74
N ILE A 385 22.26 31.50 12.44
CA ILE A 385 21.06 32.35 12.32
C ILE A 385 20.93 33.28 13.55
N MET A 386 21.74 33.05 14.59
CA MET A 386 22.00 33.99 15.68
C MET A 386 23.21 34.86 15.34
#